data_AF-A0A2Z5QY45-F1
#
_entry.id   AF-A0A2Z5QY45-F1
#
_cell.length_a   1.000
_cell.length_b   1.000
_cell.length_c   1.000
_cell.angle_alpha   90.00
_cell.angle_beta   90.00
_cell.angle_gamma   90.00
#
_symmetry.space_group_name_H-M   'P 1'
#
loop_
_entity.id
_entity.type
_entity.pdbx_description
1 polymer ?
#
loop_
_entity_poly.entity_id
_entity_poly.type
_entity_poly.pdbx_seq_one_letter_code
_entity_poly.pdbx_strand_id
1 'polypeptide(L)'
;MRSGGGIQHPDIRVHEDRYTKEAPHAHVLSKVFAVNRLETVVGCARTLPLDDAVVIADGALSRQQEGARLDYSEVQDALLSSPRKGAAKAREVARLMSDKSDSPGETLTRLRLYEYGLSPLSNTRLRRRWVNF
;
A
#
# COMPACT_ATOMS: atom_id res chain seq x y z
N MET A 1 -22.63 9.86 18.73
CA MET A 1 -21.22 10.16 19.13
C MET A 1 -20.76 9.08 20.09
N ARG A 2 -19.72 8.32 19.75
CA ARG A 2 -19.05 7.40 20.68
C ARG A 2 -17.54 7.60 20.53
N SER A 3 -16.95 8.32 21.48
CA SER A 3 -15.50 8.41 21.64
C SER A 3 -15.04 7.16 22.40
N GLY A 4 -14.50 6.17 21.68
CA GLY A 4 -13.79 5.06 22.30
C GLY A 4 -12.35 5.49 22.59
N GLY A 5 -12.08 5.98 23.80
CA GLY A 5 -10.71 6.17 24.28
C GLY A 5 -10.11 4.79 24.55
N GLY A 6 -9.36 4.25 23.59
CA GLY A 6 -8.60 3.02 23.76
C GLY A 6 -7.31 3.28 24.55
N ILE A 7 -6.96 2.37 25.45
CA ILE A 7 -5.67 2.35 26.15
C ILE A 7 -4.57 2.18 25.09
N GLN A 8 -3.72 3.18 24.91
CA GLN A 8 -2.53 3.05 24.06
C GLN A 8 -1.49 2.22 24.82
N HIS A 9 -1.17 1.04 24.31
CA HIS A 9 -0.02 0.27 24.76
C HIS A 9 1.25 0.91 24.17
N PRO A 10 2.35 1.08 24.92
CA PRO A 10 3.55 1.77 24.43
C PRO A 10 4.14 1.13 23.16
N ASP A 11 3.98 -0.19 23.02
CA ASP A 11 4.48 -0.95 21.86
C ASP A 11 3.48 -1.02 20.68
N ILE A 12 2.27 -0.46 20.82
CA ILE A 12 1.24 -0.53 19.79
C ILE A 12 0.99 0.88 19.25
N ARG A 13 1.48 1.14 18.04
CA ARG A 13 1.17 2.37 17.32
C ARG A 13 -0.09 2.16 16.48
N VAL A 14 -1.15 2.88 16.84
CA VAL A 14 -2.40 2.90 16.08
C VAL A 14 -2.32 3.98 15.01
N HIS A 15 -2.49 3.59 13.74
CA HIS A 15 -2.63 4.51 12.63
C HIS A 15 -4.11 4.69 12.32
N GLU A 16 -4.58 5.93 12.36
CA GLU A 16 -5.99 6.22 12.23
C GLU A 16 -6.21 7.36 11.24
N ASP A 17 -7.14 7.16 10.31
CA ASP A 17 -7.49 8.15 9.30
C ASP A 17 -8.99 8.25 9.09
N ARG A 18 -9.44 9.49 8.89
CA ARG A 18 -10.86 9.78 8.74
C ARG A 18 -11.44 9.15 7.48
N TYR A 19 -10.66 9.07 6.41
CA TYR A 19 -11.12 8.47 5.15
C TYR A 19 -11.42 6.99 5.32
N THR A 20 -10.50 6.23 5.91
CA THR A 20 -10.74 4.80 6.19
C THR A 20 -11.85 4.59 7.23
N LYS A 21 -12.03 5.51 8.18
CA LYS A 21 -13.18 5.45 9.11
C LYS A 21 -14.53 5.58 8.42
N GLU A 22 -14.62 6.49 7.44
CA GLU A 22 -15.85 6.82 6.74
C GLU A 22 -16.12 5.90 5.53
N ALA A 23 -15.10 5.17 5.07
CA ALA A 23 -15.23 4.17 4.03
C ALA A 23 -16.18 3.02 4.45
N PRO A 24 -16.88 2.35 3.51
CA PRO A 24 -17.72 1.20 3.82
C PRO A 24 -16.91 0.05 4.45
N HIS A 25 -17.43 -0.53 5.53
CA HIS A 25 -16.82 -1.65 6.24
C HIS A 25 -17.55 -2.95 5.88
N ALA A 26 -16.79 -4.03 5.70
CA ALA A 26 -17.30 -5.38 5.59
C ALA A 26 -16.85 -6.23 6.79
N HIS A 27 -17.68 -7.20 7.17
CA HIS A 27 -17.28 -8.21 8.14
C HIS A 27 -16.25 -9.15 7.50
N VAL A 28 -15.05 -9.21 8.05
CA VAL A 28 -14.01 -10.16 7.61
C VAL A 28 -14.02 -11.41 8.48
N LEU A 29 -14.26 -11.23 9.78
CA LEU A 29 -14.56 -12.28 10.76
C LEU A 29 -15.68 -11.74 11.64
N SER A 30 -16.47 -12.59 12.32
CA SER A 30 -17.74 -12.20 12.97
C SER A 30 -17.70 -10.87 13.75
N LYS A 31 -16.56 -10.54 14.38
CA LYS A 31 -16.34 -9.31 15.17
C LYS A 31 -15.27 -8.37 14.62
N VAL A 32 -14.66 -8.68 13.47
CA VAL A 32 -13.60 -7.88 12.84
C VAL A 32 -14.15 -7.24 11.57
N PHE A 33 -14.14 -5.92 11.56
CA PHE A 33 -14.47 -5.10 10.41
C PHE A 33 -13.20 -4.74 9.67
N ALA A 34 -13.24 -4.80 8.34
CA ALA A 34 -12.21 -4.21 7.50
C ALA A 34 -12.86 -3.43 6.36
N VAL A 35 -12.12 -2.46 5.85
CA VAL A 35 -12.44 -1.81 4.59
C VAL A 35 -11.96 -2.69 3.42
N ASN A 36 -12.41 -2.39 2.21
CA ASN A 36 -11.91 -3.07 1.03
C ASN A 36 -10.41 -2.77 0.78
N ARG A 37 -9.78 -3.50 -0.15
CA ARG A 37 -8.34 -3.36 -0.41
C ARG A 37 -7.95 -1.98 -0.92
N LEU A 38 -8.74 -1.37 -1.81
CA LEU A 38 -8.45 -0.03 -2.35
C LEU A 38 -8.44 1.01 -1.23
N GLU A 39 -9.47 0.99 -0.39
CA GLU A 39 -9.60 1.85 0.79
C GLU A 39 -8.47 1.61 1.81
N THR A 40 -8.02 0.36 1.93
CA THR A 40 -6.84 0.01 2.74
C THR A 40 -5.58 0.67 2.20
N VAL A 41 -5.30 0.54 0.89
CA VAL A 41 -4.13 1.14 0.25
C VAL A 41 -4.13 2.65 0.42
N VAL A 42 -5.25 3.32 0.15
CA VAL A 42 -5.35 4.78 0.30
C VAL A 42 -5.19 5.19 1.77
N GLY A 43 -5.82 4.47 2.71
CA GLY A 43 -5.66 4.71 4.14
C GLY A 43 -4.20 4.60 4.61
N CYS A 44 -3.51 3.54 4.19
CA CYS A 44 -2.09 3.33 4.47
C CYS A 44 -1.23 4.44 3.85
N ALA A 45 -1.47 4.79 2.58
CA ALA A 45 -0.75 5.84 1.88
C ALA A 45 -0.88 7.22 2.54
N ARG A 46 -1.96 7.46 3.26
CA ARG A 46 -2.18 8.71 3.99
C ARG A 46 -1.56 8.74 5.37
N THR A 47 -1.31 7.59 6.00
CA THR A 47 -0.98 7.49 7.44
C THR A 47 0.40 6.94 7.74
N LEU A 48 0.86 5.94 7.00
CA LEU A 48 2.11 5.24 7.26
C LEU A 48 3.34 6.06 6.83
N PRO A 49 4.55 5.70 7.27
CA PRO A 49 5.78 6.11 6.61
C PRO A 49 5.74 5.79 5.10
N LEU A 50 6.45 6.57 4.29
CA LEU A 50 6.37 6.46 2.83
C LEU A 50 6.80 5.08 2.32
N ASP A 51 7.91 4.55 2.82
CA ASP A 51 8.44 3.22 2.44
C ASP A 51 7.39 2.12 2.67
N ASP A 52 6.79 2.09 3.86
CA ASP A 52 5.75 1.10 4.22
C ASP A 52 4.50 1.25 3.33
N ALA A 53 4.10 2.49 3.05
CA ALA A 53 2.96 2.77 2.19
C ALA A 53 3.17 2.31 0.74
N VAL A 54 4.36 2.54 0.18
CA VAL A 54 4.68 2.09 -1.19
C VAL A 54 4.79 0.57 -1.24
N VAL A 55 5.32 -0.09 -0.21
CA VAL A 55 5.32 -1.56 -0.09
C VAL A 55 3.90 -2.11 -0.14
N ILE A 56 2.95 -1.50 0.57
CA ILE A 56 1.55 -1.92 0.55
C ILE A 56 0.91 -1.69 -0.82
N ALA A 57 1.17 -0.55 -1.46
CA ALA A 57 0.66 -0.24 -2.80
C ALA A 57 1.21 -1.23 -3.86
N ASP A 58 2.52 -1.44 -3.90
CA ASP A 58 3.16 -2.43 -4.78
C ASP A 58 2.63 -3.84 -4.54
N GLY A 59 2.45 -4.23 -3.27
CA GLY A 59 1.88 -5.51 -2.89
C GLY A 59 0.47 -5.71 -3.43
N ALA A 60 -0.39 -4.68 -3.35
CA ALA A 60 -1.75 -4.71 -3.92
C ALA A 60 -1.76 -4.80 -5.46
N LEU A 61 -0.73 -4.27 -6.11
CA LEU A 61 -0.53 -4.31 -7.56
C LEU A 61 0.24 -5.56 -8.04
N SER A 62 0.77 -6.35 -7.12
CA SER A 62 1.62 -7.50 -7.44
C SER A 62 0.84 -8.57 -8.18
N ARG A 63 1.47 -9.16 -9.19
CA ARG A 63 0.92 -10.32 -9.93
C ARG A 63 0.79 -11.56 -9.06
N GLN A 64 1.46 -11.62 -7.91
CA GLN A 64 1.35 -12.73 -6.96
C GLN A 64 0.00 -12.73 -6.21
N GLN A 65 -0.77 -11.64 -6.25
CA GLN A 65 -2.09 -11.54 -5.63
C GLN A 65 -3.18 -12.13 -6.56
N GLU A 66 -3.12 -13.42 -6.87
CA GLU A 66 -4.10 -14.08 -7.74
C GLU A 66 -5.53 -13.94 -7.20
N GLY A 67 -6.47 -13.51 -8.06
CA GLY A 67 -7.87 -13.23 -7.70
C GLY A 67 -8.07 -12.01 -6.78
N ALA A 68 -6.99 -11.30 -6.44
CA ALA A 68 -6.99 -10.26 -5.43
C ALA A 68 -6.32 -8.95 -5.83
N ARG A 69 -5.56 -8.97 -6.92
CA ARG A 69 -4.80 -7.85 -7.48
C ARG A 69 -5.71 -6.68 -7.84
N LEU A 70 -5.28 -5.48 -7.44
CA LEU A 70 -5.92 -4.23 -7.84
C LEU A 70 -5.40 -3.75 -9.20
N ASP A 71 -6.22 -2.97 -9.92
CA ASP A 71 -5.80 -2.33 -11.15
C ASP A 71 -4.88 -1.12 -10.85
N TYR A 72 -3.85 -0.94 -11.68
CA TYR A 72 -2.89 0.15 -11.48
C TYR A 72 -3.54 1.53 -11.60
N SER A 73 -4.38 1.72 -12.63
CA SER A 73 -5.04 3.01 -12.86
C SER A 73 -6.04 3.32 -11.77
N GLU A 74 -6.79 2.32 -11.30
CA GLU A 74 -7.72 2.45 -10.17
C GLU A 74 -7.00 2.92 -8.89
N VAL A 75 -5.87 2.29 -8.54
CA VAL A 75 -5.08 2.68 -7.37
C VAL A 75 -4.49 4.08 -7.56
N GLN A 76 -4.00 4.40 -8.76
CA GLN A 76 -3.41 5.69 -9.05
C GLN A 76 -4.43 6.81 -8.89
N ASP A 77 -5.60 6.66 -9.50
CA ASP A 77 -6.68 7.65 -9.47
C ASP A 77 -7.19 7.86 -8.04
N ALA A 78 -7.38 6.79 -7.27
CA ALA A 78 -7.79 6.86 -5.87
C ALA A 78 -6.78 7.64 -5.00
N LEU A 79 -5.48 7.42 -5.21
CA LEU A 79 -4.43 8.14 -4.48
C LEU A 79 -4.33 9.62 -4.90
N LEU A 80 -4.44 9.91 -6.19
CA LEU A 80 -4.38 11.28 -6.72
C LEU A 80 -5.59 12.13 -6.29
N SER A 81 -6.76 11.50 -6.23
CA SER A 81 -8.03 12.10 -5.78
C SER A 81 -8.19 12.18 -4.25
N SER A 82 -7.19 11.71 -3.48
CA SER A 82 -7.27 11.68 -2.03
C SER A 82 -7.57 13.07 -1.42
N PRO A 83 -8.51 13.17 -0.46
CA PRO A 83 -8.83 14.39 0.28
C PRO A 83 -7.63 15.08 0.93
N ARG A 84 -7.72 16.41 1.13
CA ARG A 84 -6.61 17.31 1.53
C ARG A 84 -5.70 16.78 2.64
N LYS A 85 -6.24 16.22 3.74
CA LYS A 85 -5.41 15.67 4.83
C LYS A 85 -4.82 14.33 4.39
N GLY A 86 -3.50 14.23 4.32
CA GLY A 86 -2.79 13.04 3.84
C GLY A 86 -2.57 12.98 2.32
N ALA A 87 -3.19 13.90 1.55
CA ALA A 87 -3.09 13.94 0.09
C ALA A 87 -1.64 14.03 -0.43
N ALA A 88 -0.79 14.83 0.20
CA ALA A 88 0.60 14.97 -0.24
C ALA A 88 1.35 13.62 -0.20
N LYS A 89 1.15 12.84 0.87
CA LYS A 89 1.75 11.52 1.00
C LYS A 89 1.13 10.52 0.04
N ALA A 90 -0.20 10.53 -0.12
CA ALA A 90 -0.89 9.67 -1.07
C ALA A 90 -0.42 9.92 -2.52
N ARG A 91 -0.24 11.19 -2.93
CA ARG A 91 0.29 11.53 -4.25
C ARG A 91 1.74 11.09 -4.43
N GLU A 92 2.54 11.17 -3.38
CA GLU A 92 3.92 10.67 -3.42
C GLU A 92 3.96 9.14 -3.59
N VAL A 93 3.06 8.42 -2.91
CA VAL A 93 2.88 6.98 -3.14
C VAL A 93 2.45 6.70 -4.58
N ALA A 94 1.48 7.45 -5.13
CA ALA A 94 1.03 7.30 -6.52
C ALA A 94 2.16 7.51 -7.55
N ARG A 95 3.12 8.38 -7.21
CA ARG A 95 4.30 8.67 -8.01
C ARG A 95 5.34 7.55 -7.96
N LEU A 96 5.43 6.85 -6.82
CA LEU A 96 6.48 5.86 -6.53
C LEU A 96 6.02 4.40 -6.67
N MET A 97 4.72 4.13 -6.71
CA MET A 97 4.21 2.76 -6.80
C MET A 97 4.58 2.09 -8.13
N SER A 98 4.64 0.77 -8.11
CA SER A 98 4.99 -0.06 -9.26
C SER A 98 4.35 -1.43 -9.17
N ASP A 99 3.85 -1.93 -10.29
CA ASP A 99 3.34 -3.31 -10.43
C ASP A 99 4.44 -4.34 -10.73
N LYS A 100 5.71 -3.91 -10.64
CA LYS A 100 6.88 -4.72 -10.99
C LYS A 100 7.58 -5.35 -9.79
N SER A 101 7.34 -4.86 -8.58
CA SER A 101 7.91 -5.43 -7.37
C SER A 101 7.16 -6.71 -6.98
N ASP A 102 7.90 -7.82 -6.88
CA ASP A 102 7.37 -9.12 -6.46
C ASP A 102 7.68 -9.40 -4.98
N SER A 103 8.33 -8.47 -4.26
CA SER A 103 8.52 -8.52 -2.81
C SER A 103 8.72 -7.14 -2.16
N PRO A 104 8.49 -6.99 -0.84
CA PRO A 104 8.81 -5.76 -0.12
C PRO A 104 10.28 -5.33 -0.24
N GLY A 105 11.21 -6.29 -0.24
CA GLY A 105 12.64 -6.00 -0.38
C GLY A 105 12.99 -5.38 -1.73
N GLU A 106 12.32 -5.80 -2.81
CA GLU A 106 12.47 -5.20 -4.13
C GLU A 106 11.92 -3.77 -4.17
N THR A 107 10.76 -3.52 -3.56
CA THR A 107 10.20 -2.17 -3.42
C THR A 107 11.17 -1.25 -2.68
N LEU A 108 11.68 -1.67 -1.51
CA LEU A 108 12.61 -0.85 -0.73
C LEU A 108 13.92 -0.61 -1.46
N THR A 109 14.47 -1.63 -2.14
CA THR A 109 15.68 -1.48 -2.96
C THR A 109 15.45 -0.46 -4.08
N ARG A 110 14.30 -0.54 -4.76
CA ARG A 110 13.91 0.39 -5.83
C ARG A 110 13.77 1.83 -5.31
N LEU A 111 13.20 2.02 -4.12
CA LEU A 111 13.09 3.33 -3.48
C LEU A 111 14.46 3.92 -3.15
N ARG A 112 15.38 3.13 -2.58
CA ARG A 112 16.75 3.59 -2.32
C ARG A 112 17.49 3.96 -3.60
N LEU A 113 17.36 3.17 -4.65
CA LEU A 113 17.93 3.52 -5.96
C LEU A 113 17.37 4.85 -6.47
N TYR A 114 16.05 5.05 -6.39
CA TYR A 114 15.40 6.30 -6.77
C TYR A 114 15.94 7.50 -5.97
N GLU A 115 16.12 7.36 -4.66
CA GLU A 115 16.70 8.40 -3.79
C GLU A 115 18.13 8.78 -4.20
N TYR A 116 18.92 7.83 -4.69
CA TYR A 116 20.26 8.09 -5.22
C TYR A 116 20.29 8.57 -6.68
N GLY A 117 19.13 8.85 -7.29
CA GLY A 117 19.03 9.26 -8.69
C GLY A 117 19.28 8.12 -9.68
N LEU A 118 19.29 6.88 -9.21
CA LEU A 118 19.45 5.69 -10.02
C LEU A 118 18.07 5.15 -10.39
N SER A 119 17.72 5.21 -11.67
CA SER A 119 16.49 4.60 -12.17
C SER A 119 16.81 3.21 -12.72
N PRO A 120 16.54 2.12 -11.97
CA PRO A 120 16.79 0.79 -12.50
C PRO A 120 15.93 0.58 -13.75
N LEU A 121 16.59 0.30 -14.88
CA LEU A 121 15.91 -0.21 -16.06
C LEU A 121 15.14 -1.46 -15.63
N SER A 122 13.83 -1.48 -15.88
CA SER A 122 12.95 -2.58 -15.50
C SER A 122 13.56 -3.90 -15.96
N ASN A 123 13.97 -4.74 -15.01
CA ASN A 123 14.65 -5.99 -15.31
C ASN A 123 13.61 -7.00 -15.80
N THR A 124 13.24 -6.89 -17.08
CA THR A 124 12.41 -7.89 -17.74
C THR A 124 13.23 -9.18 -17.86
N ARG A 125 12.91 -10.15 -16.99
CA ARG A 125 13.09 -11.59 -17.21
C ARG A 125 14.51 -12.15 -16.99
N LEU A 126 14.94 -12.22 -15.73
CA LEU A 126 15.77 -13.34 -15.25
C LEU A 126 14.91 -14.23 -14.35
N ARG A 127 14.02 -15.04 -14.96
CA ARG A 127 13.26 -16.04 -14.21
C ARG A 127 14.10 -17.29 -14.01
N ARG A 128 14.29 -17.68 -12.75
CA ARG A 128 14.80 -18.98 -12.32
C ARG A 128 13.88 -20.07 -12.89
N ARG A 129 14.29 -20.68 -14.00
CA ARG A 129 13.86 -22.03 -14.36
C ARG A 129 14.65 -22.96 -13.45
N TRP A 130 14.10 -23.31 -12.29
CA TRP A 130 14.55 -24.51 -11.60
C TRP A 130 14.16 -25.68 -12.50
N VAL A 131 15.14 -26.17 -13.26
CA VAL A 131 15.04 -27.48 -13.89
C VAL A 131 15.27 -28.46 -12.76
N ASN A 132 14.23 -29.22 -12.42
CA ASN A 132 14.34 -30.34 -11.49
C ASN A 132 15.39 -31.32 -12.05
N PHE A 133 16.41 -31.62 -11.25
CA PHE A 133 17.21 -32.84 -11.39
C PHE A 133 16.45 -34.00 -10.73
#